data_AF-A0A964A3R2-F1
#
_entry.id   AF-A0A964A3R2-F1
#
_cell.length_a   1.000
_cell.length_b   1.000
_cell.length_c   1.000
_cell.angle_alpha   90.00
_cell.angle_beta   90.00
_cell.angle_gamma   90.00
#
_symmetry.space_group_name_H-M   'P 1'
#
loop_
_entity.id
_entity.type
_entity.pdbx_description
1 polymer ?
#
loop_
_entity_poly.entity_id
_entity_poly.type
_entity_poly.pdbx_seq_one_letter_code
_entity_poly.pdbx_strand_id
1 'polypeptide(L)'
;MNKFSGNHFLVTTLIVCLLISSGARAQITGALKIKPRSVNFGVLDSVSSAKASFVLKNTGNKKIFIIRADVAVSMKVKISKRNIEPGDTALLTVLVVPESDGAFSEKIYLYHSGSQTPENLSVSGRFRHLLHTSNPMLACYTFSNKQTARPGQMVPIPLPKQREQEPEPTPTTEPEPVDTHVQASPPPTEPEPVKEPEQAPAPKQPEPKKEPEPIAEVFLDPEPTVKAPVEEESADLPMHLYKPTNLVLLVDVSGSMNDSLKLALLKTASLRTLKALRSVDRISLVTYADKASVLINGAPGNVKDSTEKVIRQLKAGGNTAGSEGIELAYKVADQNFIPDGNNVILLATDGAFNLTPSNETLFEEKQNQLYMSIAAIGEPGKLSKKVLKKIASKSAGRIVWIRTIKQAGKAMLAEIQTGARR
;
A
#
# COMPACT_ATOMS: atom_id res chain seq x y z
N MET A 1 -80.07 -24.20 -70.29
CA MET A 1 -78.60 -24.09 -70.12
C MET A 1 -78.32 -23.61 -68.71
N ASN A 2 -77.52 -24.38 -67.95
CA ASN A 2 -76.89 -24.17 -66.61
C ASN A 2 -77.81 -23.76 -65.43
N LYS A 3 -78.10 -24.52 -64.36
CA LYS A 3 -77.47 -25.66 -63.62
C LYS A 3 -76.04 -25.46 -63.11
N PHE A 4 -75.91 -25.23 -61.80
CA PHE A 4 -74.98 -25.81 -60.79
C PHE A 4 -75.04 -24.87 -59.54
N SER A 5 -75.67 -25.19 -58.40
CA SER A 5 -75.48 -26.27 -57.41
C SER A 5 -74.15 -26.23 -56.64
N GLY A 6 -74.25 -25.87 -55.36
CA GLY A 6 -73.57 -26.56 -54.26
C GLY A 6 -72.15 -26.09 -53.89
N ASN A 7 -72.02 -25.34 -52.80
CA ASN A 7 -71.53 -25.93 -51.55
C ASN A 7 -71.51 -24.88 -50.43
N HIS A 8 -72.42 -25.09 -49.48
CA HIS A 8 -72.14 -24.84 -48.08
C HIS A 8 -70.79 -25.48 -47.69
N PHE A 9 -70.21 -24.96 -46.61
CA PHE A 9 -69.42 -25.78 -45.68
C PHE A 9 -67.91 -25.92 -45.90
N LEU A 10 -67.19 -24.91 -46.44
CA LEU A 10 -65.71 -24.98 -46.39
C LEU A 10 -64.93 -23.65 -46.41
N VAL A 11 -65.50 -22.53 -45.94
CA VAL A 11 -64.71 -21.26 -45.88
C VAL A 11 -64.68 -20.65 -44.48
N THR A 12 -65.53 -21.09 -43.56
CA THR A 12 -65.52 -20.65 -42.15
C THR A 12 -64.64 -21.50 -41.23
N THR A 13 -63.87 -22.45 -41.77
CA THR A 13 -63.00 -23.36 -40.99
C THR A 13 -61.53 -23.34 -41.47
N LEU A 14 -61.06 -22.23 -42.05
CA LEU A 14 -59.64 -22.06 -42.41
C LEU A 14 -59.08 -20.66 -42.16
N ILE A 15 -59.77 -19.82 -41.38
CA ILE A 15 -59.23 -18.54 -40.86
C ILE A 15 -59.41 -18.50 -39.33
N VAL A 16 -59.16 -19.63 -38.67
CA VAL A 16 -59.03 -19.75 -37.21
C VAL A 16 -57.70 -20.45 -36.84
N CYS A 17 -56.81 -20.72 -37.81
CA CYS A 17 -55.53 -21.40 -37.60
C CYS A 17 -54.30 -20.61 -38.11
N LEU A 18 -54.37 -19.27 -38.16
CA LEU A 18 -53.19 -18.43 -38.41
C LEU A 18 -53.03 -17.30 -37.38
N LEU A 19 -53.43 -17.57 -36.14
CA LEU A 19 -53.13 -16.73 -34.96
C LEU A 19 -52.36 -17.51 -33.90
N ILE A 20 -51.51 -18.44 -34.32
CA ILE A 20 -50.54 -19.12 -33.46
C ILE A 20 -49.23 -19.16 -34.24
N SER A 21 -48.15 -18.69 -33.61
CA SER A 21 -46.75 -18.68 -34.09
C SER A 21 -46.18 -17.42 -34.77
N SER A 22 -46.82 -16.25 -34.61
CA SER A 22 -46.05 -15.00 -34.53
C SER A 22 -45.84 -14.60 -33.07
N GLY A 23 -45.43 -15.60 -32.26
CA GLY A 23 -44.60 -15.28 -31.11
C GLY A 23 -43.30 -14.75 -31.69
N ALA A 24 -43.25 -13.45 -31.96
CA ALA A 24 -42.01 -12.72 -31.94
C ALA A 24 -41.41 -13.06 -30.58
N ARG A 25 -40.56 -14.10 -30.54
CA ARG A 25 -39.50 -14.19 -29.56
C ARG A 25 -38.73 -12.91 -29.80
N ALA A 26 -39.16 -11.85 -29.12
CA ALA A 26 -38.30 -10.76 -28.78
C ALA A 26 -37.12 -11.47 -28.13
N GLN A 27 -36.06 -11.66 -28.92
CA GLN A 27 -34.77 -12.01 -28.37
C GLN A 27 -34.58 -10.98 -27.29
N ILE A 28 -34.51 -11.46 -26.04
CA ILE A 28 -34.26 -10.64 -24.87
C ILE A 28 -32.87 -10.07 -25.10
N THR A 29 -32.79 -8.96 -25.84
CA THR A 29 -31.57 -8.24 -26.10
C THR A 29 -31.07 -7.78 -24.75
N GLY A 30 -29.90 -8.32 -24.38
CA GLY A 30 -29.26 -8.33 -23.08
C GLY A 30 -29.78 -7.30 -22.08
N ALA A 31 -30.48 -7.79 -21.06
CA ALA A 31 -30.78 -7.00 -19.87
C ALA A 31 -29.49 -6.45 -19.21
N LEU A 32 -28.32 -7.00 -19.53
CA LEU A 32 -27.03 -6.50 -19.08
C LEU A 32 -26.33 -5.70 -20.20
N LYS A 33 -26.26 -4.38 -20.05
CA LYS A 33 -25.47 -3.51 -20.93
C LYS A 33 -24.04 -3.41 -20.41
N ILE A 34 -23.06 -3.71 -21.27
CA ILE A 34 -21.65 -3.68 -20.92
C ILE A 34 -20.92 -2.59 -21.70
N LYS A 35 -20.18 -1.73 -20.99
CA LYS A 35 -19.37 -0.66 -21.60
C LYS A 35 -18.00 -0.49 -20.91
N PRO A 36 -16.90 -0.33 -21.68
CA PRO A 36 -16.77 -0.65 -23.11
C PRO A 36 -16.95 -2.17 -23.35
N ARG A 37 -16.95 -2.64 -24.61
CA ARG A 37 -16.91 -4.10 -24.91
C ARG A 37 -15.51 -4.60 -25.25
N SER A 38 -14.60 -3.68 -25.56
CA SER A 38 -13.20 -3.95 -25.87
C SER A 38 -12.33 -2.85 -25.25
N VAL A 39 -11.18 -3.23 -24.69
CA VAL A 39 -10.17 -2.27 -24.21
C VAL A 39 -8.85 -2.55 -24.94
N ASN A 40 -8.30 -1.53 -25.59
CA ASN A 40 -6.96 -1.58 -26.15
C ASN A 40 -6.03 -0.74 -25.27
N PHE A 41 -5.01 -1.35 -24.72
CA PHE A 41 -4.02 -0.71 -23.86
C PHE A 41 -2.93 0.05 -24.64
N GLY A 42 -2.91 -0.05 -25.96
CA GLY A 42 -1.86 0.50 -26.80
C GLY A 42 -0.53 -0.20 -26.56
N VAL A 43 0.55 0.58 -26.58
CA VAL A 43 1.89 0.10 -26.28
C VAL A 43 2.19 0.41 -24.82
N LEU A 44 2.54 -0.62 -24.06
CA LEU A 44 2.85 -0.55 -22.64
C LEU A 44 4.33 -0.85 -22.42
N ASP A 45 5.07 0.17 -22.00
CA ASP A 45 6.50 0.10 -21.73
C ASP A 45 6.72 0.07 -20.20
N SER A 46 7.56 -0.85 -19.71
CA SER A 46 7.95 -0.96 -18.29
C SER A 46 6.79 -1.19 -17.31
N VAL A 47 5.84 -2.07 -17.64
CA VAL A 47 4.72 -2.45 -16.76
C VAL A 47 4.75 -3.95 -16.42
N SER A 48 4.30 -4.32 -15.22
CA SER A 48 4.16 -5.72 -14.81
C SER A 48 2.74 -6.28 -15.02
N SER A 49 1.76 -5.41 -15.28
CA SER A 49 0.38 -5.79 -15.57
C SER A 49 -0.41 -4.62 -16.18
N ALA A 50 -1.53 -4.93 -16.85
CA ALA A 50 -2.44 -3.95 -17.43
C ALA A 50 -3.87 -4.19 -16.92
N LYS A 51 -4.63 -3.13 -16.58
CA LYS A 51 -5.97 -3.26 -15.97
C LYS A 51 -7.06 -2.65 -16.85
N ALA A 52 -8.00 -3.49 -17.29
CA ALA A 52 -9.22 -3.08 -17.97
C ALA A 52 -10.42 -3.10 -17.02
N SER A 53 -11.40 -2.24 -17.25
CA SER A 53 -12.65 -2.22 -16.48
C SER A 53 -13.85 -2.12 -17.40
N PHE A 54 -14.84 -2.97 -17.15
CA PHE A 54 -16.08 -3.11 -17.89
C PHE A 54 -17.23 -2.83 -16.94
N VAL A 55 -18.03 -1.82 -17.26
CA VAL A 55 -19.21 -1.42 -16.50
C VAL A 55 -20.38 -2.30 -16.95
N LEU A 56 -20.94 -3.07 -16.02
CA LEU A 56 -22.07 -3.96 -16.23
C LEU A 56 -23.34 -3.31 -15.67
N LYS A 57 -24.20 -2.74 -16.50
CA LYS A 57 -25.46 -2.10 -16.09
C LYS A 57 -26.65 -3.00 -16.37
N ASN A 58 -27.43 -3.32 -15.35
CA ASN A 58 -28.70 -4.02 -15.53
C ASN A 58 -29.77 -3.03 -15.98
N THR A 59 -30.19 -3.11 -17.24
CA THR A 59 -31.30 -2.34 -17.80
C THR A 59 -32.59 -3.15 -17.91
N GLY A 60 -32.60 -4.39 -17.44
CA GLY A 60 -33.81 -5.21 -17.36
C GLY A 60 -34.64 -4.91 -16.12
N ASN A 61 -35.75 -5.65 -16.00
CA ASN A 61 -36.70 -5.59 -14.88
C ASN A 61 -36.53 -6.75 -13.88
N LYS A 62 -35.55 -7.63 -14.10
CA LYS A 62 -35.22 -8.75 -13.23
C LYS A 62 -33.78 -8.64 -12.74
N LYS A 63 -33.53 -9.16 -11.54
CA LYS A 63 -32.19 -9.27 -10.96
C LYS A 63 -31.29 -10.15 -11.82
N ILE A 64 -30.05 -9.72 -12.04
CA ILE A 64 -29.04 -10.47 -12.80
C ILE A 64 -27.98 -11.02 -11.85
N PHE A 65 -27.69 -12.31 -11.99
CA PHE A 65 -26.62 -13.00 -11.30
C PHE A 65 -25.46 -13.24 -12.25
N ILE A 66 -24.26 -12.77 -11.89
CA ILE A 66 -23.03 -13.11 -12.59
C ILE A 66 -22.57 -14.49 -12.12
N ILE A 67 -22.62 -15.44 -13.04
CA ILE A 67 -22.33 -16.85 -12.79
C ILE A 67 -20.82 -17.04 -12.75
N ARG A 68 -20.14 -16.71 -13.86
CA ARG A 68 -18.69 -16.82 -14.00
C ARG A 68 -18.18 -15.91 -15.12
N ALA A 69 -16.87 -15.70 -15.14
CA ALA A 69 -16.17 -15.03 -16.22
C ALA A 69 -14.96 -15.88 -16.60
N ASP A 70 -14.96 -16.43 -17.81
CA ASP A 70 -13.90 -17.31 -18.29
C ASP A 70 -12.85 -16.45 -19.02
N VAL A 71 -11.58 -16.61 -18.63
CA VAL A 71 -10.44 -15.79 -19.07
C VAL A 71 -9.20 -16.64 -19.28
N ALA A 72 -8.25 -16.14 -20.08
CA ALA A 72 -6.93 -16.76 -20.25
C ALA A 72 -6.13 -16.77 -18.92
N VAL A 73 -5.16 -17.68 -18.82
CA VAL A 73 -4.30 -17.87 -17.63
C VAL A 73 -3.53 -16.60 -17.26
N SER A 74 -3.17 -15.81 -18.27
CA SER A 74 -2.53 -14.50 -18.16
C SER A 74 -3.46 -13.40 -17.62
N MET A 75 -4.70 -13.70 -17.24
CA MET A 75 -5.68 -12.72 -16.77
C MET A 75 -6.31 -13.10 -15.43
N LYS A 76 -6.49 -12.10 -14.56
CA LYS A 76 -7.24 -12.21 -13.31
C LYS A 76 -8.48 -11.33 -13.38
N VAL A 77 -9.63 -11.86 -12.95
CA VAL A 77 -10.91 -11.15 -12.98
C VAL A 77 -11.40 -10.86 -11.56
N LYS A 78 -11.88 -9.64 -11.33
CA LYS A 78 -12.59 -9.25 -10.11
C LYS A 78 -13.91 -8.57 -10.46
N ILE A 79 -15.00 -9.02 -9.85
CA ILE A 79 -16.33 -8.43 -10.03
C ILE A 79 -16.74 -7.76 -8.73
N SER A 80 -17.21 -6.51 -8.77
CA SER A 80 -17.57 -5.76 -7.56
C SER A 80 -18.77 -6.32 -6.82
N LYS A 81 -19.74 -6.91 -7.54
CA LYS A 81 -20.90 -7.62 -6.99
C LYS A 81 -21.43 -8.66 -7.97
N ARG A 82 -21.78 -9.85 -7.45
CA ARG A 82 -22.34 -10.94 -8.26
C ARG A 82 -23.82 -10.75 -8.57
N ASN A 83 -24.50 -9.90 -7.82
CA ASN A 83 -25.94 -9.66 -7.92
C ASN A 83 -26.16 -8.22 -8.36
N ILE A 84 -26.89 -7.99 -9.45
CA ILE A 84 -27.14 -6.67 -10.02
C ILE A 84 -28.66 -6.46 -10.11
N GLU A 85 -29.19 -5.60 -9.25
CA GLU A 85 -30.61 -5.26 -9.24
C GLU A 85 -31.00 -4.45 -10.50
N PRO A 86 -32.29 -4.41 -10.89
CA PRO A 86 -32.76 -3.54 -11.98
C PRO A 86 -32.29 -2.09 -11.82
N GLY A 87 -31.69 -1.51 -12.86
CA GLY A 87 -31.15 -0.15 -12.86
C GLY A 87 -29.75 0.00 -12.25
N ASP A 88 -29.28 -1.01 -11.53
CA ASP A 88 -28.01 -1.02 -10.81
C ASP A 88 -26.83 -1.38 -11.73
N THR A 89 -25.61 -1.10 -11.26
CA THR A 89 -24.36 -1.27 -12.02
C THR A 89 -23.29 -1.99 -11.22
N ALA A 90 -22.63 -2.98 -11.82
CA ALA A 90 -21.44 -3.64 -11.28
C ALA A 90 -20.19 -3.34 -12.13
N LEU A 91 -19.01 -3.54 -11.55
CA LEU A 91 -17.74 -3.38 -12.25
C LEU A 91 -17.05 -4.74 -12.39
N LEU A 92 -16.76 -5.11 -13.63
CA LEU A 92 -15.88 -6.23 -13.98
C LEU A 92 -14.49 -5.67 -14.28
N THR A 93 -13.53 -5.96 -13.42
CA THR A 93 -12.12 -5.60 -13.60
C THR A 93 -11.34 -6.80 -14.11
N VAL A 94 -10.57 -6.61 -15.18
CA VAL A 94 -9.66 -7.62 -15.72
C VAL A 94 -8.23 -7.10 -15.60
N LEU A 95 -7.38 -7.85 -14.91
CA LEU A 95 -5.95 -7.59 -14.75
C LEU A 95 -5.20 -8.57 -15.66
N VAL A 96 -4.56 -8.06 -16.70
CA VAL A 96 -3.68 -8.80 -17.60
C VAL A 96 -2.28 -8.81 -17.01
N VAL A 97 -1.75 -10.00 -16.72
CA VAL A 97 -0.38 -10.24 -16.25
C VAL A 97 0.35 -10.98 -17.37
N PRO A 98 1.17 -10.29 -18.17
CA PRO A 98 1.86 -10.90 -19.30
C PRO A 98 2.97 -11.85 -18.87
N GLU A 99 3.12 -12.95 -19.58
CA GLU A 99 4.20 -13.93 -19.37
C GLU A 99 5.45 -13.61 -20.21
N SER A 100 5.28 -12.91 -21.34
CA SER A 100 6.36 -12.49 -22.25
C SER A 100 6.05 -11.14 -22.90
N ASP A 101 7.09 -10.48 -23.40
CA ASP A 101 6.95 -9.30 -24.26
C ASP A 101 6.22 -9.67 -25.56
N GLY A 102 5.48 -8.71 -26.11
CA GLY A 102 4.78 -8.90 -27.38
C GLY A 102 3.38 -8.34 -27.41
N ALA A 103 2.76 -8.46 -28.58
CA ALA A 103 1.34 -8.13 -28.75
C ALA A 103 0.47 -9.23 -28.15
N PHE A 104 -0.61 -8.83 -27.48
CA PHE A 104 -1.61 -9.75 -26.95
C PHE A 104 -3.01 -9.28 -27.33
N SER A 105 -3.92 -10.25 -27.45
CA SER A 105 -5.35 -10.00 -27.70
C SER A 105 -6.15 -11.14 -27.13
N GLU A 106 -6.76 -10.93 -25.97
CA GLU A 106 -7.45 -11.95 -25.20
C GLU A 106 -8.96 -11.67 -25.11
N LYS A 107 -9.73 -12.77 -25.07
CA LYS A 107 -11.19 -12.72 -24.92
C LYS A 107 -11.60 -13.06 -23.48
N ILE A 108 -12.70 -12.45 -23.05
CA ILE A 108 -13.34 -12.71 -21.76
C ILE A 108 -14.79 -13.12 -22.05
N TYR A 109 -15.20 -14.27 -21.54
CA TYR A 109 -16.55 -14.80 -21.70
C TYR A 109 -17.33 -14.64 -20.40
N LEU A 110 -18.23 -13.67 -20.34
CA LEU A 110 -19.01 -13.37 -19.12
C LEU A 110 -20.37 -14.09 -19.16
N TYR A 111 -20.58 -15.02 -18.23
CA TYR A 111 -21.83 -15.77 -18.09
C TYR A 111 -22.71 -15.16 -16.99
N HIS A 112 -23.98 -14.93 -17.30
CA HIS A 112 -24.93 -14.37 -16.35
C HIS A 112 -26.34 -14.94 -16.55
N SER A 113 -27.18 -14.85 -15.52
CA SER A 113 -28.54 -15.44 -15.52
C SER A 113 -29.52 -14.81 -16.52
N GLY A 114 -29.14 -13.67 -17.12
CA GLY A 114 -29.99 -12.92 -18.05
C GLY A 114 -29.80 -13.31 -19.53
N SER A 115 -28.89 -14.25 -19.83
CA SER A 115 -28.59 -14.70 -21.19
C SER A 115 -28.19 -16.17 -21.18
N GLN A 116 -28.54 -16.91 -22.25
CA GLN A 116 -28.07 -18.29 -22.46
C GLN A 116 -26.68 -18.34 -23.12
N THR A 117 -26.24 -17.24 -23.74
CA THR A 117 -24.92 -17.12 -24.38
C THR A 117 -24.05 -16.14 -23.60
N PRO A 118 -22.73 -16.39 -23.50
CA PRO A 118 -21.84 -15.48 -22.80
C PRO A 118 -21.75 -14.13 -23.49
N GLU A 119 -21.57 -13.08 -22.70
CA GLU A 119 -21.22 -11.75 -23.19
C GLU A 119 -19.73 -11.72 -23.51
N ASN A 120 -19.41 -11.56 -24.79
CA ASN A 120 -18.03 -11.51 -25.26
C ASN A 120 -17.44 -10.12 -25.03
N LEU A 121 -16.29 -10.08 -24.36
CA LEU A 121 -15.48 -8.89 -24.15
C LEU A 121 -14.04 -9.18 -24.58
N SER A 122 -13.25 -8.14 -24.82
CA SER A 122 -11.85 -8.30 -25.23
C SER A 122 -10.91 -7.27 -24.61
N VAL A 123 -9.67 -7.68 -24.43
CA VAL A 123 -8.56 -6.82 -24.07
C VAL A 123 -7.40 -7.06 -25.04
N SER A 124 -6.72 -6.00 -25.45
CA SER A 124 -5.61 -6.09 -26.40
C SER A 124 -4.55 -5.04 -26.10
N GLY A 125 -3.33 -5.26 -26.56
CA GLY A 125 -2.24 -4.30 -26.41
C GLY A 125 -0.90 -4.92 -26.83
N ARG A 126 0.18 -4.20 -26.55
CA ARG A 126 1.54 -4.69 -26.74
C ARG A 126 2.42 -4.33 -25.56
N PHE A 127 3.08 -5.31 -24.97
CA PHE A 127 4.14 -5.10 -24.00
C PHE A 127 5.49 -5.06 -24.74
N ARG A 128 6.34 -4.04 -24.49
CA ARG A 128 7.70 -4.03 -25.08
C ARG A 128 8.78 -4.51 -24.12
N HIS A 129 8.70 -4.09 -22.86
CA HIS A 129 9.66 -4.45 -21.82
C HIS A 129 8.89 -4.84 -20.56
N LEU A 130 8.71 -6.15 -20.37
CA LEU A 130 8.20 -6.71 -19.15
C LEU A 130 9.20 -6.46 -18.04
N LEU A 131 8.72 -5.88 -16.96
CA LEU A 131 9.40 -5.98 -15.68
C LEU A 131 9.21 -7.42 -15.20
N HIS A 132 10.01 -8.34 -15.71
CA HIS A 132 9.97 -9.73 -15.29
C HIS A 132 10.15 -9.78 -13.77
N THR A 133 9.15 -10.32 -13.06
CA THR A 133 9.38 -10.95 -11.77
C THR A 133 10.02 -12.33 -11.99
N SER A 134 10.94 -12.47 -12.95
CA SER A 134 11.69 -13.70 -13.14
C SER A 134 12.84 -13.66 -12.15
N ASN A 135 12.60 -14.21 -10.96
CA ASN A 135 13.69 -14.81 -10.22
C ASN A 135 13.88 -16.23 -10.81
N PRO A 136 14.92 -16.49 -11.64
CA PRO A 136 15.24 -17.84 -12.04
C PRO A 136 15.64 -18.75 -10.86
N MET A 137 15.75 -18.24 -9.62
CA MET A 137 15.94 -19.06 -8.42
C MET A 137 14.64 -19.63 -7.79
N LEU A 138 13.49 -19.50 -8.46
CA LEU A 138 12.22 -20.14 -8.03
C LEU A 138 11.63 -21.06 -9.11
N ALA A 139 12.43 -21.55 -10.05
CA ALA A 139 12.04 -22.72 -10.83
C ALA A 139 11.88 -23.91 -9.85
N CYS A 140 10.65 -24.42 -9.73
CA CYS A 140 10.28 -25.50 -8.83
C CYS A 140 11.23 -26.70 -8.96
N TYR A 141 11.76 -27.17 -7.83
CA TYR A 141 12.31 -28.53 -7.71
C TYR A 141 11.16 -29.52 -7.97
N THR A 142 11.11 -30.09 -9.16
CA THR A 142 10.23 -31.23 -9.46
C THR A 142 11.10 -32.49 -9.51
N PHE A 143 10.78 -33.47 -8.66
CA PHE A 143 11.43 -34.78 -8.62
C PHE A 143 10.98 -35.66 -9.80
N SER A 144 11.18 -35.19 -11.02
CA SER A 144 11.08 -36.01 -12.22
C SER A 144 11.86 -35.38 -13.36
N ASN A 145 13.18 -35.48 -13.28
CA ASN A 145 13.96 -35.65 -14.49
C ASN A 145 15.25 -36.41 -14.21
N LYS A 146 15.37 -37.62 -14.75
CA LYS A 146 16.65 -38.33 -14.83
C LYS A 146 17.49 -37.60 -15.88
N GLN A 147 18.37 -36.70 -15.45
CA GLN A 147 19.48 -36.26 -16.28
C GLN A 147 20.77 -36.90 -15.75
N THR A 148 21.34 -37.75 -16.59
CA THR A 148 22.59 -38.46 -16.40
C THR A 148 23.74 -37.46 -16.34
N ALA A 149 24.41 -37.38 -15.20
CA ALA A 149 25.62 -36.59 -15.03
C ALA A 149 26.78 -37.22 -15.83
N ARG A 150 27.48 -36.42 -16.63
CA ARG A 150 28.83 -36.76 -17.13
C ARG A 150 29.85 -36.48 -16.01
N PRO A 151 30.84 -37.37 -15.79
CA PRO A 151 31.82 -37.20 -14.73
C PRO A 151 32.96 -36.27 -15.16
N GLY A 152 33.33 -35.31 -14.29
CA GLY A 152 34.65 -34.67 -14.34
C GLY A 152 34.67 -33.15 -14.16
N GLN A 153 34.55 -32.67 -12.92
CA GLN A 153 35.42 -31.68 -12.27
C GLN A 153 34.78 -31.21 -10.96
N MET A 154 35.26 -31.74 -9.84
CA MET A 154 34.95 -31.21 -8.51
C MET A 154 35.95 -30.09 -8.19
N VAL A 155 35.47 -28.89 -7.90
CA VAL A 155 36.23 -27.85 -7.21
C VAL A 155 35.87 -27.93 -5.72
N PRO A 156 36.84 -28.04 -4.78
CA PRO A 156 36.52 -28.13 -3.36
C PRO A 156 35.99 -26.79 -2.82
N ILE A 157 34.89 -26.85 -2.08
CA ILE A 157 34.36 -25.73 -1.28
C ILE A 157 35.10 -25.75 0.08
N PRO A 158 35.68 -24.64 0.57
CA PRO A 158 36.30 -24.61 1.89
C PRO A 158 35.25 -24.69 3.00
N LEU A 159 35.43 -25.64 3.92
CA LEU A 159 34.64 -25.77 5.16
C LEU A 159 35.02 -24.67 6.17
N PRO A 160 34.07 -24.12 6.93
CA PRO A 160 34.36 -23.15 7.99
C PRO A 160 35.07 -23.81 9.18
N LYS A 161 36.12 -23.16 9.70
CA LYS A 161 36.89 -23.60 10.88
C LYS A 161 36.03 -23.56 12.15
N GLN A 162 36.14 -24.62 12.95
CA GLN A 162 35.51 -24.76 14.27
C GLN A 162 36.14 -23.79 15.28
N ARG A 163 35.31 -23.31 16.22
CA ARG A 163 35.65 -22.41 17.33
C ARG A 163 36.29 -23.24 18.46
N GLU A 164 37.50 -22.89 18.89
CA GLU A 164 38.18 -23.51 20.02
C GLU A 164 37.42 -23.23 21.34
N GLN A 165 37.35 -24.26 22.19
CA GLN A 165 36.71 -24.28 23.50
C GLN A 165 37.70 -23.78 24.58
N GLU A 166 37.28 -22.83 25.42
CA GLU A 166 37.95 -22.51 26.69
C GLU A 166 37.72 -23.63 27.71
N PRO A 167 38.71 -24.00 28.55
CA PRO A 167 38.53 -25.02 29.57
C PRO A 167 37.93 -24.47 30.88
N GLU A 168 37.02 -25.26 31.48
CA GLU A 168 36.46 -25.06 32.83
C GLU A 168 37.51 -25.19 33.95
N PRO A 169 37.37 -24.46 35.08
CA PRO A 169 38.17 -24.71 36.28
C PRO A 169 37.54 -25.77 37.19
N THR A 170 38.39 -26.64 37.74
CA THR A 170 38.10 -27.73 38.68
C THR A 170 38.14 -27.26 40.15
N PRO A 171 37.52 -27.99 41.11
CA PRO A 171 37.39 -27.56 42.52
C PRO A 171 38.33 -28.29 43.50
N THR A 172 38.24 -27.88 44.78
CA THR A 172 38.72 -28.48 46.07
C THR A 172 40.07 -27.90 46.55
N THR A 173 40.26 -27.39 47.79
CA THR A 173 40.14 -28.07 49.11
C THR A 173 40.40 -27.06 50.27
N GLU A 174 39.76 -27.26 51.43
CA GLU A 174 39.98 -26.62 52.77
C GLU A 174 40.54 -27.73 53.75
N PRO A 175 40.97 -27.52 55.03
CA PRO A 175 41.13 -26.29 55.85
C PRO A 175 42.33 -26.21 56.87
N GLU A 176 42.38 -25.08 57.62
CA GLU A 176 42.85 -24.80 59.02
C GLU A 176 44.35 -24.54 59.41
N PRO A 177 44.69 -23.84 60.54
CA PRO A 177 43.91 -22.92 61.43
C PRO A 177 44.59 -21.56 61.84
N VAL A 178 43.75 -20.64 62.33
CA VAL A 178 43.87 -19.60 63.40
C VAL A 178 45.22 -18.89 63.70
N ASP A 179 45.23 -17.54 63.62
CA ASP A 179 45.70 -16.71 64.74
C ASP A 179 45.05 -15.33 64.80
N THR A 180 44.59 -14.98 66.00
CA THR A 180 43.89 -13.74 66.37
C THR A 180 44.86 -12.60 66.66
N HIS A 181 44.66 -11.43 66.05
CA HIS A 181 45.06 -10.17 66.68
C HIS A 181 44.01 -9.07 66.49
N VAL A 182 43.53 -8.63 67.63
CA VAL A 182 42.61 -7.51 67.90
C VAL A 182 43.31 -6.19 67.58
N GLN A 183 42.68 -5.30 66.82
CA GLN A 183 42.92 -3.87 66.98
C GLN A 183 41.69 -3.01 66.61
N ALA A 184 41.48 -1.99 67.45
CA ALA A 184 40.23 -1.31 67.70
C ALA A 184 39.75 -0.35 66.60
N SER A 185 38.43 -0.20 66.53
CA SER A 185 37.68 0.78 65.73
C SER A 185 37.91 2.23 66.17
N PRO A 186 37.95 3.22 65.25
CA PRO A 186 37.71 4.62 65.59
C PRO A 186 36.19 4.96 65.60
N PRO A 187 35.78 6.03 66.30
CA PRO A 187 34.38 6.34 66.61
C PRO A 187 33.62 6.96 65.43
N PRO A 188 32.26 6.98 65.47
CA PRO A 188 31.44 7.49 64.39
C PRO A 188 31.48 9.02 64.31
N THR A 189 31.61 9.53 63.09
CA THR A 189 31.46 10.96 62.78
C THR A 189 29.98 11.35 62.83
N GLU A 190 29.73 12.45 63.53
CA GLU A 190 28.46 13.14 63.74
C GLU A 190 27.84 13.61 62.41
N PRO A 191 26.53 13.41 62.15
CA PRO A 191 25.89 13.97 60.97
C PRO A 191 25.52 15.45 61.19
N GLU A 192 25.84 16.28 60.19
CA GLU A 192 25.55 17.71 60.11
C GLU A 192 24.06 18.07 60.28
N PRO A 193 23.74 19.31 60.74
CA PRO A 193 22.38 19.71 61.07
C PRO A 193 21.50 19.87 59.82
N VAL A 194 20.31 19.27 59.90
CA VAL A 194 19.21 19.40 58.95
C VAL A 194 18.76 20.85 58.85
N LYS A 195 18.85 21.45 57.65
CA LYS A 195 18.17 22.71 57.32
C LYS A 195 16.69 22.46 57.06
N GLU A 196 15.88 23.31 57.69
CA GLU A 196 14.43 23.43 57.63
C GLU A 196 13.91 23.66 56.19
N PRO A 197 12.74 23.10 55.80
CA PRO A 197 12.25 23.21 54.44
C PRO A 197 11.70 24.61 54.14
N GLU A 198 12.25 25.23 53.10
CA GLU A 198 11.77 26.49 52.52
C GLU A 198 10.37 26.29 51.91
N GLN A 199 9.44 27.20 52.23
CA GLN A 199 8.05 27.18 51.79
C GLN A 199 7.95 27.19 50.26
N ALA A 200 7.16 26.25 49.72
CA ALA A 200 6.83 26.19 48.30
C ALA A 200 6.15 27.49 47.83
N PRO A 201 6.54 28.06 46.67
CA PRO A 201 5.83 29.19 46.10
C PRO A 201 4.44 28.74 45.62
N ALA A 202 3.46 29.60 45.84
CA ALA A 202 2.05 29.40 45.47
C ALA A 202 1.88 29.02 43.98
N PRO A 203 0.88 28.19 43.64
CA PRO A 203 0.67 27.74 42.27
C PRO A 203 0.33 28.92 41.36
N LYS A 204 1.16 29.14 40.33
CA LYS A 204 0.83 30.04 39.23
C LYS A 204 -0.46 29.57 38.56
N GLN A 205 -1.39 30.49 38.35
CA GLN A 205 -2.59 30.27 37.54
C GLN A 205 -2.21 29.62 36.21
N PRO A 206 -2.92 28.56 35.76
CA PRO A 206 -2.69 27.99 34.45
C PRO A 206 -3.00 29.05 33.39
N GLU A 207 -2.01 29.35 32.55
CA GLU A 207 -2.22 30.10 31.32
C GLU A 207 -3.36 29.44 30.52
N PRO A 208 -4.21 30.24 29.85
CA PRO A 208 -5.33 29.71 29.08
C PRO A 208 -4.79 28.74 28.02
N LYS A 209 -5.16 27.45 28.16
CA LYS A 209 -4.90 26.44 27.14
C LYS A 209 -5.46 26.95 25.82
N LYS A 210 -4.57 27.26 24.88
CA LYS A 210 -4.94 27.45 23.47
C LYS A 210 -5.77 26.23 23.06
N GLU A 211 -6.97 26.51 22.60
CA GLU A 211 -7.85 25.52 21.99
C GLU A 211 -7.07 24.84 20.85
N PRO A 212 -7.02 23.50 20.78
CA PRO A 212 -6.20 22.82 19.79
C PRO A 212 -6.66 23.21 18.39
N GLU A 213 -5.73 23.69 17.57
CA GLU A 213 -6.01 23.99 16.17
C GLU A 213 -6.65 22.76 15.50
N PRO A 214 -7.65 22.95 14.63
CA PRO A 214 -8.31 21.84 13.97
C PRO A 214 -7.29 21.03 13.18
N ILE A 215 -7.26 19.71 13.41
CA ILE A 215 -6.41 18.78 12.66
C ILE A 215 -6.69 19.00 11.17
N ALA A 216 -5.67 19.46 10.45
CA ALA A 216 -5.81 19.71 9.03
C ALA A 216 -5.81 18.38 8.27
N GLU A 217 -7.01 17.83 8.09
CA GLU A 217 -7.25 16.69 7.20
C GLU A 217 -7.30 17.19 5.76
N VAL A 218 -6.39 16.69 4.92
CA VAL A 218 -6.36 17.03 3.50
C VAL A 218 -7.06 15.91 2.73
N PHE A 219 -8.29 16.19 2.28
CA PHE A 219 -8.95 15.41 1.24
C PHE A 219 -8.59 16.05 -0.10
N LEU A 220 -7.81 15.35 -0.92
CA LEU A 220 -7.58 15.77 -2.29
C LEU A 220 -8.90 15.56 -3.06
N ASP A 221 -9.65 16.64 -3.22
CA ASP A 221 -10.85 16.67 -4.06
C ASP A 221 -10.49 16.35 -5.52
N PRO A 222 -11.41 15.73 -6.29
CA PRO A 222 -11.25 15.68 -7.74
C PRO A 222 -11.28 17.09 -8.28
N GLU A 223 -10.14 17.57 -8.81
CA GLU A 223 -10.04 18.89 -9.44
C GLU A 223 -11.23 19.20 -10.36
N PRO A 224 -11.81 20.40 -10.27
CA PRO A 224 -12.70 20.89 -11.31
C PRO A 224 -11.92 20.96 -12.63
N THR A 225 -12.59 20.59 -13.72
CA THR A 225 -12.04 20.59 -15.07
C THR A 225 -11.81 22.03 -15.55
N VAL A 226 -10.71 22.63 -15.13
CA VAL A 226 -10.18 23.85 -15.75
C VAL A 226 -8.92 23.48 -16.52
N LYS A 227 -9.02 23.58 -17.85
CA LYS A 227 -7.90 23.44 -18.79
C LYS A 227 -6.93 24.61 -18.57
N ALA A 228 -5.94 24.44 -17.71
CA ALA A 228 -4.72 25.24 -17.78
C ALA A 228 -3.66 24.44 -18.56
N PRO A 229 -2.75 25.10 -19.31
CA PRO A 229 -1.74 24.41 -20.09
C PRO A 229 -0.87 23.55 -19.17
N VAL A 230 -0.69 22.29 -19.55
CA VAL A 230 0.30 21.40 -18.93
C VAL A 230 1.66 21.94 -19.36
N GLU A 231 2.19 22.90 -18.59
CA GLU A 231 3.64 23.12 -18.56
C GLU A 231 4.26 21.82 -18.07
N GLU A 232 5.28 21.35 -18.78
CA GLU A 232 6.10 20.22 -18.35
C GLU A 232 6.70 20.56 -16.98
N GLU A 233 6.04 20.02 -15.95
CA GLU A 233 6.35 20.22 -14.54
C GLU A 233 7.79 19.73 -14.32
N SER A 234 8.72 20.65 -14.07
CA SER A 234 10.09 20.32 -13.68
C SER A 234 10.04 19.24 -12.59
N ALA A 235 10.74 18.12 -12.79
CA ALA A 235 10.62 16.95 -11.93
C ALA A 235 10.92 17.26 -10.45
N ASP A 236 11.82 18.21 -10.19
CA ASP A 236 12.32 18.59 -8.87
C ASP A 236 11.68 19.89 -8.32
N LEU A 237 11.69 20.03 -7.00
CA LEU A 237 11.23 21.25 -6.32
C LEU A 237 12.11 22.47 -6.67
N PRO A 238 11.52 23.67 -6.90
CA PRO A 238 12.29 24.91 -7.09
C PRO A 238 13.18 25.24 -5.87
N MET A 239 14.51 25.31 -6.08
CA MET A 239 15.49 25.49 -5.00
C MET A 239 15.23 26.70 -4.08
N HIS A 240 14.80 27.84 -4.64
CA HIS A 240 14.64 29.10 -3.92
C HIS A 240 13.32 29.21 -3.13
N LEU A 241 12.37 28.29 -3.35
CA LEU A 241 11.04 28.33 -2.70
C LEU A 241 10.92 27.39 -1.49
N TYR A 242 11.88 26.49 -1.30
CA TYR A 242 11.77 25.41 -0.33
C TYR A 242 13.09 25.17 0.40
N LYS A 243 13.05 25.14 1.74
CA LYS A 243 14.21 24.77 2.57
C LYS A 243 14.68 23.34 2.25
N PRO A 244 15.97 23.01 2.44
CA PRO A 244 16.44 21.62 2.34
C PRO A 244 15.63 20.71 3.27
N THR A 245 15.21 19.55 2.76
CA THR A 245 14.32 18.64 3.48
C THR A 245 15.04 17.36 3.89
N ASN A 246 14.90 16.97 5.15
CA ASN A 246 15.21 15.63 5.65
C ASN A 246 13.89 14.85 5.78
N LEU A 247 13.66 13.93 4.85
CA LEU A 247 12.46 13.10 4.80
C LEU A 247 12.76 11.69 5.29
N VAL A 248 12.09 11.28 6.37
CA VAL A 248 12.03 9.86 6.74
C VAL A 248 10.69 9.28 6.30
N LEU A 249 10.71 8.39 5.31
CA LEU A 249 9.54 7.58 4.96
C LEU A 249 9.44 6.41 5.94
N LEU A 250 8.49 6.48 6.87
CA LEU A 250 8.15 5.38 7.77
C LEU A 250 7.01 4.56 7.16
N VAL A 251 7.31 3.35 6.71
CA VAL A 251 6.43 2.54 5.86
C VAL A 251 5.96 1.29 6.56
N ASP A 252 4.65 1.13 6.64
CA ASP A 252 3.99 -0.09 7.06
C ASP A 252 4.08 -1.14 5.94
N VAL A 253 4.72 -2.28 6.25
CA VAL A 253 4.76 -3.45 5.37
C VAL A 253 4.13 -4.68 6.05
N SER A 254 3.23 -4.47 7.02
CA SER A 254 2.54 -5.57 7.71
C SER A 254 1.57 -6.33 6.78
N GLY A 255 1.09 -7.48 7.24
CA GLY A 255 0.16 -8.32 6.48
C GLY A 255 -1.13 -7.61 6.02
N SER A 256 -1.62 -6.58 6.74
CA SER A 256 -2.81 -5.81 6.34
C SER A 256 -2.57 -4.98 5.07
N MET A 257 -1.31 -4.67 4.77
CA MET A 257 -0.85 -4.02 3.55
C MET A 257 -0.69 -4.98 2.37
N ASN A 258 -0.91 -6.29 2.57
CA ASN A 258 -0.88 -7.31 1.50
C ASN A 258 -2.08 -7.24 0.54
N ASP A 259 -2.89 -6.18 0.63
CA ASP A 259 -3.79 -5.79 -0.45
C ASP A 259 -2.98 -5.15 -1.58
N SER A 260 -3.09 -5.75 -2.78
CA SER A 260 -2.38 -5.29 -3.98
C SER A 260 -2.56 -3.80 -4.30
N LEU A 261 -3.70 -3.20 -3.95
CA LEU A 261 -3.95 -1.78 -4.15
C LEU A 261 -3.24 -0.95 -3.07
N LYS A 262 -3.26 -1.33 -1.80
CA LYS A 262 -2.64 -0.55 -0.71
C LYS A 262 -1.13 -0.40 -0.90
N LEU A 263 -0.42 -1.51 -1.11
CA LEU A 263 1.03 -1.46 -1.31
C LEU A 263 1.38 -0.74 -2.62
N ALA A 264 0.56 -0.88 -3.68
CA ALA A 264 0.74 -0.13 -4.91
C ALA A 264 0.53 1.38 -4.73
N LEU A 265 -0.47 1.79 -3.96
CA LEU A 265 -0.72 3.20 -3.61
C LEU A 265 0.47 3.79 -2.86
N LEU A 266 0.97 3.07 -1.85
CA LEU A 266 2.13 3.46 -1.07
C LEU A 266 3.36 3.62 -1.97
N LYS A 267 3.72 2.59 -2.73
CA LYS A 267 4.86 2.63 -3.65
C LYS A 267 4.74 3.78 -4.65
N THR A 268 3.56 3.98 -5.22
CA THR A 268 3.33 5.06 -6.19
C THR A 268 3.54 6.43 -5.54
N ALA A 269 3.02 6.62 -4.33
CA ALA A 269 3.18 7.87 -3.60
C ALA A 269 4.66 8.13 -3.22
N SER A 270 5.36 7.12 -2.69
CA SER A 270 6.77 7.21 -2.35
C SER A 270 7.65 7.51 -3.57
N LEU A 271 7.40 6.85 -4.71
CA LEU A 271 8.15 7.10 -5.95
C LEU A 271 7.90 8.51 -6.50
N ARG A 272 6.66 9.01 -6.43
CA ARG A 272 6.36 10.38 -6.88
C ARG A 272 7.00 11.43 -5.98
N THR A 273 7.04 11.18 -4.68
CA THR A 273 7.78 12.00 -3.71
C THR A 273 9.27 12.01 -4.02
N LEU A 274 9.89 10.84 -4.20
CA LEU A 274 11.31 10.70 -4.55
C LEU A 274 11.67 11.52 -5.81
N LYS A 275 10.80 11.48 -6.83
CA LYS A 275 11.01 12.25 -8.05
C LYS A 275 11.10 13.75 -7.83
N ALA A 276 10.50 14.29 -6.77
CA ALA A 276 10.54 15.72 -6.46
C ALA A 276 11.71 16.15 -5.59
N LEU A 277 12.39 15.20 -4.93
CA LEU A 277 13.53 15.51 -4.06
C LEU A 277 14.74 15.99 -4.86
N ARG A 278 15.42 16.99 -4.32
CA ARG A 278 16.61 17.64 -4.88
C ARG A 278 17.87 17.02 -4.31
N SER A 279 19.03 17.34 -4.88
CA SER A 279 20.33 16.89 -4.37
C SER A 279 20.64 17.36 -2.94
N VAL A 280 20.09 18.50 -2.52
CA VAL A 280 20.23 19.04 -1.15
C VAL A 280 19.31 18.39 -0.13
N ASP A 281 18.29 17.66 -0.60
CA ASP A 281 17.36 16.95 0.28
C ASP A 281 17.93 15.59 0.67
N ARG A 282 17.50 15.04 1.81
CA ARG A 282 17.85 13.70 2.30
C ARG A 282 16.61 12.83 2.39
N ILE A 283 16.75 11.55 2.05
CA ILE A 283 15.71 10.55 2.20
C ILE A 283 16.21 9.34 2.98
N SER A 284 15.42 8.95 3.97
CA SER A 284 15.56 7.68 4.68
C SER A 284 14.29 6.85 4.49
N LEU A 285 14.44 5.53 4.46
CA LEU A 285 13.34 4.58 4.37
C LEU A 285 13.43 3.62 5.55
N VAL A 286 12.45 3.72 6.44
CA VAL A 286 12.26 2.84 7.58
C VAL A 286 11.01 2.03 7.35
N THR A 287 11.09 0.72 7.49
CA THR A 287 9.94 -0.19 7.36
C THR A 287 9.64 -0.85 8.68
N TYR A 288 8.37 -1.15 8.94
CA TYR A 288 7.98 -2.01 10.05
C TYR A 288 6.95 -3.06 9.64
N ALA A 289 7.12 -4.25 10.20
CA ALA A 289 6.16 -5.35 10.19
C ALA A 289 6.34 -6.13 11.49
N ASP A 290 7.04 -7.27 11.51
CA ASP A 290 7.39 -7.96 12.77
C ASP A 290 8.44 -7.21 13.60
N LYS A 291 9.30 -6.44 12.94
CA LYS A 291 10.35 -5.60 13.52
C LYS A 291 10.52 -4.34 12.71
N ALA A 292 11.14 -3.31 13.29
CA ALA A 292 11.52 -2.12 12.54
C ALA A 292 12.88 -2.35 11.84
N SER A 293 13.09 -1.75 10.67
CA SER A 293 14.33 -1.88 9.91
C SER A 293 14.58 -0.66 9.05
N VAL A 294 15.85 -0.23 8.98
CA VAL A 294 16.30 0.85 8.09
C VAL A 294 16.75 0.23 6.77
N LEU A 295 16.10 0.58 5.67
CA LEU A 295 16.49 0.15 4.32
C LEU A 295 17.35 1.19 3.61
N ILE A 296 17.14 2.47 3.92
CA ILE A 296 17.93 3.60 3.41
C ILE A 296 18.14 4.57 4.55
N ASN A 297 19.39 5.01 4.74
CA ASN A 297 19.75 5.95 5.80
C ASN A 297 20.35 7.22 5.19
N GLY A 298 19.54 8.27 5.04
CA GLY A 298 19.98 9.61 4.68
C GLY A 298 20.58 9.77 3.28
N ALA A 299 20.08 9.03 2.29
CA ALA A 299 20.58 9.18 0.92
C ALA A 299 20.25 10.57 0.37
N PRO A 300 21.14 11.20 -0.43
CA PRO A 300 20.81 12.44 -1.14
C PRO A 300 19.63 12.24 -2.10
N GLY A 301 18.75 13.24 -2.24
CA GLY A 301 17.51 13.13 -3.01
C GLY A 301 17.69 12.92 -4.51
N ASN A 302 18.88 13.19 -5.05
CA ASN A 302 19.23 12.88 -6.45
C ASN A 302 19.68 11.43 -6.67
N VAL A 303 19.87 10.63 -5.62
CA VAL A 303 20.15 9.18 -5.73
C VAL A 303 18.84 8.40 -5.94
N LYS A 304 18.16 8.73 -7.03
CA LYS A 304 16.79 8.26 -7.31
C LYS A 304 16.76 6.77 -7.66
N ASP A 305 17.65 6.29 -8.54
CA ASP A 305 17.59 4.92 -9.06
C ASP A 305 17.73 3.83 -7.98
N SER A 306 18.70 3.98 -7.07
CA SER A 306 18.90 3.02 -5.99
C SER A 306 17.74 3.06 -4.99
N THR A 307 17.25 4.25 -4.66
CA THR A 307 16.13 4.44 -3.74
C THR A 307 14.83 3.88 -4.32
N GLU A 308 14.60 4.12 -5.60
CA GLU A 308 13.49 3.57 -6.37
C GLU A 308 13.52 2.03 -6.39
N LYS A 309 14.68 1.43 -6.60
CA LYS A 309 14.85 -0.04 -6.57
C LYS A 309 14.41 -0.62 -5.23
N VAL A 310 14.81 -0.01 -4.12
CA VAL A 310 14.42 -0.45 -2.77
C VAL A 310 12.91 -0.31 -2.55
N ILE A 311 12.32 0.84 -2.90
CA ILE A 311 10.86 1.07 -2.78
C ILE A 311 10.07 0.03 -3.59
N ARG A 312 10.51 -0.28 -4.81
CA ARG A 312 9.85 -1.27 -5.67
C ARG A 312 9.91 -2.68 -5.08
N GLN A 313 10.96 -3.00 -4.33
CA GLN A 313 11.17 -4.30 -3.70
C GLN A 313 10.40 -4.52 -2.40
N LEU A 314 9.76 -3.49 -1.82
CA LEU A 314 8.94 -3.63 -0.62
C LEU A 314 7.88 -4.73 -0.78
N LYS A 315 7.72 -5.57 0.24
CA LYS A 315 6.74 -6.67 0.27
C LYS A 315 6.02 -6.62 1.59
N ALA A 316 4.71 -6.83 1.54
CA ALA A 316 3.89 -6.89 2.74
C ALA A 316 3.90 -8.30 3.35
N GLY A 317 3.92 -8.39 4.67
CA GLY A 317 3.89 -9.62 5.43
C GLY A 317 4.15 -9.38 6.92
N GLY A 318 3.92 -10.39 7.76
CA GLY A 318 4.19 -10.29 9.19
C GLY A 318 3.16 -9.48 9.98
N ASN A 319 3.47 -9.27 11.26
CA ASN A 319 2.69 -8.51 12.23
C ASN A 319 2.97 -7.00 12.12
N THR A 320 2.70 -6.25 13.20
CA THR A 320 2.75 -4.78 13.22
C THR A 320 3.48 -4.26 14.46
N ALA A 321 4.78 -4.03 14.34
CA ALA A 321 5.68 -3.44 15.33
C ALA A 321 5.72 -1.92 15.18
N GLY A 322 4.54 -1.30 15.27
CA GLY A 322 4.38 0.14 15.02
C GLY A 322 5.24 1.01 15.93
N SER A 323 5.13 0.85 17.26
CA SER A 323 5.88 1.65 18.25
C SER A 323 7.38 1.67 17.96
N GLU A 324 7.96 0.49 17.72
CA GLU A 324 9.38 0.34 17.38
C GLU A 324 9.72 1.06 16.07
N GLY A 325 8.84 0.99 15.07
CA GLY A 325 8.98 1.72 13.81
C GLY A 325 9.04 3.24 14.01
N ILE A 326 8.20 3.78 14.90
CA ILE A 326 8.20 5.22 15.24
C ILE A 326 9.50 5.61 15.93
N GLU A 327 9.90 4.88 16.96
CA GLU A 327 11.14 5.16 17.70
C GLU A 327 12.37 5.13 16.76
N LEU A 328 12.43 4.12 15.89
CA LEU A 328 13.51 4.01 14.90
C LEU A 328 13.48 5.16 13.88
N ALA A 329 12.29 5.57 13.43
CA ALA A 329 12.16 6.69 12.49
C ALA A 329 12.65 8.00 13.09
N TYR A 330 12.28 8.30 14.35
CA TYR A 330 12.80 9.48 15.06
C TYR A 330 14.31 9.43 15.22
N LYS A 331 14.87 8.28 15.60
CA LYS A 331 16.32 8.10 15.69
C LYS A 331 17.02 8.37 14.35
N VAL A 332 16.49 7.83 13.25
CA VAL A 332 17.06 8.04 11.90
C VAL A 332 16.90 9.50 11.46
N ALA A 333 15.81 10.16 11.84
CA ALA A 333 15.58 11.55 11.52
C ALA A 333 16.58 12.46 12.26
N ASP A 334 16.78 12.24 13.56
CA ASP A 334 17.78 12.95 14.37
C ASP A 334 19.20 12.76 13.80
N GLN A 335 19.55 11.53 13.37
CA GLN A 335 20.86 11.24 12.76
C GLN A 335 21.13 12.00 11.46
N ASN A 336 20.08 12.35 10.72
CA ASN A 336 20.16 13.04 9.44
C ASN A 336 19.61 14.46 9.49
N PHE A 337 19.46 15.00 10.71
CA PHE A 337 18.83 16.29 10.94
C PHE A 337 19.53 17.38 10.13
N ILE A 338 18.73 18.23 9.47
CA ILE A 338 19.23 19.39 8.75
C ILE A 338 18.92 20.64 9.58
N PRO A 339 19.93 21.31 10.16
CA PRO A 339 19.75 22.60 10.81
C PRO A 339 19.12 23.61 9.86
N ASP A 340 18.15 24.38 10.37
CA ASP A 340 17.35 25.35 9.59
C ASP A 340 16.64 24.75 8.35
N GLY A 341 16.57 23.42 8.27
CA GLY A 341 15.89 22.67 7.24
C GLY A 341 14.50 22.20 7.66
N ASN A 342 13.80 21.59 6.71
CA ASN A 342 12.52 20.94 6.94
C ASN A 342 12.74 19.48 7.32
N ASN A 343 12.55 19.14 8.59
CA ASN A 343 12.73 17.78 9.10
C ASN A 343 11.36 17.13 9.32
N VAL A 344 11.06 16.08 8.55
CA VAL A 344 9.72 15.47 8.53
C VAL A 344 9.79 13.96 8.50
N ILE A 345 8.97 13.33 9.35
CA ILE A 345 8.64 11.90 9.22
C ILE A 345 7.29 11.79 8.51
N LEU A 346 7.24 10.97 7.45
CA LEU A 346 6.00 10.67 6.75
C LEU A 346 5.63 9.20 6.99
N LEU A 347 4.65 8.98 7.86
CA LEU A 347 4.12 7.67 8.19
C LEU A 347 3.11 7.21 7.14
N ALA A 348 3.42 6.16 6.39
CA ALA A 348 2.52 5.54 5.42
C ALA A 348 1.99 4.20 5.93
N THR A 349 0.72 4.15 6.30
CA THR A 349 0.08 3.00 6.96
C THR A 349 -1.40 2.89 6.61
N ASP A 350 -1.99 1.69 6.74
CA ASP A 350 -3.44 1.49 6.73
C ASP A 350 -4.10 1.59 8.12
N GLY A 351 -3.31 1.91 9.15
CA GLY A 351 -3.77 2.38 10.45
C GLY A 351 -3.95 1.30 11.51
N ALA A 352 -3.50 0.07 11.28
CA ALA A 352 -3.32 -0.89 12.38
C ALA A 352 -2.09 -0.44 13.18
N PHE A 353 -2.27 0.11 14.39
CA PHE A 353 -1.16 0.63 15.18
C PHE A 353 -1.44 0.58 16.68
N ASN A 354 -0.44 0.19 17.46
CA ASN A 354 -0.46 0.23 18.92
C ASN A 354 0.54 1.28 19.40
N LEU A 355 0.06 2.41 19.91
CA LEU A 355 0.90 3.45 20.50
C LEU A 355 1.22 3.11 21.95
N THR A 356 2.42 3.44 22.38
CA THR A 356 2.83 3.43 23.79
C THR A 356 2.88 4.87 24.33
N PRO A 357 2.80 5.06 25.66
CA PRO A 357 3.01 6.38 26.27
C PRO A 357 4.35 7.02 25.87
N SER A 358 5.40 6.21 25.71
CA SER A 358 6.72 6.65 25.24
C SER A 358 6.66 7.32 23.87
N ASN A 359 5.89 6.76 22.93
CA ASN A 359 5.71 7.38 21.61
C ASN A 359 5.04 8.75 21.71
N GLU A 360 4.05 8.90 22.60
CA GLU A 360 3.34 10.16 22.77
C GLU A 360 4.24 11.26 23.33
N THR A 361 5.05 10.93 24.34
CA THR A 361 6.07 11.84 24.87
C THR A 361 7.07 12.24 23.79
N LEU A 362 7.53 11.28 22.98
CA LEU A 362 8.45 11.54 21.88
C LEU A 362 7.86 12.52 20.84
N PHE A 363 6.57 12.40 20.52
CA PHE A 363 5.91 13.36 19.63
C PHE A 363 5.94 14.77 20.21
N GLU A 364 5.58 14.91 21.49
CA GLU A 364 5.45 16.20 22.15
C GLU A 364 6.81 16.91 22.32
N GLU A 365 7.87 16.15 22.64
CA GLU A 365 9.22 16.68 22.81
C GLU A 365 9.83 17.16 21.48
N LYS A 366 9.52 16.47 20.37
CA LYS A 366 10.18 16.70 19.09
C LYS A 366 9.42 17.63 18.15
N GLN A 367 8.12 17.86 18.36
CA GLN A 367 7.23 18.58 17.44
C GLN A 367 7.72 19.98 16.98
N ASN A 368 8.58 20.64 17.77
CA ASN A 368 9.14 21.96 17.44
C ASN A 368 10.33 21.91 16.45
N GLN A 369 10.99 20.76 16.34
CA GLN A 369 12.17 20.55 15.49
C GLN A 369 11.87 19.60 14.32
N LEU A 370 10.99 18.64 14.58
CA LEU A 370 10.56 17.62 13.64
C LEU A 370 9.09 17.32 13.84
N TYR A 371 8.31 17.34 12.76
CA TYR A 371 6.92 16.95 12.78
C TYR A 371 6.71 15.63 12.04
N MET A 372 5.60 14.95 12.36
CA MET A 372 5.21 13.71 11.68
C MET A 372 3.85 13.87 11.03
N SER A 373 3.80 13.69 9.71
CA SER A 373 2.57 13.63 8.93
C SER A 373 2.27 12.20 8.49
N ILE A 374 1.00 11.94 8.16
CA ILE A 374 0.47 10.61 7.93
C ILE A 374 -0.13 10.52 6.54
N ALA A 375 0.36 9.57 5.75
CA ALA A 375 -0.28 9.09 4.55
C ALA A 375 -1.15 7.87 4.88
N ALA A 376 -2.43 8.11 5.13
CA ALA A 376 -3.39 7.06 5.46
C ALA A 376 -3.82 6.31 4.19
N ILE A 377 -3.37 5.07 4.05
CA ILE A 377 -3.58 4.25 2.85
C ILE A 377 -4.90 3.48 2.93
N GLY A 378 -5.75 3.65 1.93
CA GLY A 378 -7.04 2.98 1.82
C GLY A 378 -8.10 3.57 2.75
N GLU A 379 -8.94 2.70 3.32
CA GLU A 379 -10.02 3.07 4.23
C GLU A 379 -9.80 2.41 5.60
N PRO A 380 -9.08 3.05 6.53
CA PRO A 380 -8.86 2.53 7.87
C PRO A 380 -10.17 2.37 8.65
N GLY A 381 -10.22 1.40 9.55
CA GLY A 381 -11.35 1.23 10.46
C GLY A 381 -11.50 2.40 11.44
N LYS A 382 -12.66 2.51 12.10
CA LYS A 382 -12.96 3.62 13.04
C LYS A 382 -11.91 3.79 14.15
N LEU A 383 -11.41 2.68 14.71
CA LEU A 383 -10.36 2.70 15.74
C LEU A 383 -9.03 3.21 15.16
N SER A 384 -8.59 2.65 14.03
CA SER A 384 -7.42 3.11 13.30
C SER A 384 -7.46 4.60 13.01
N LYS A 385 -8.59 5.13 12.53
CA LYS A 385 -8.75 6.57 12.29
C LYS A 385 -8.54 7.40 13.56
N LYS A 386 -9.02 6.95 14.72
CA LYS A 386 -8.78 7.66 16.00
C LYS A 386 -7.30 7.69 16.35
N VAL A 387 -6.59 6.56 16.17
CA VAL A 387 -5.15 6.49 16.44
C VAL A 387 -4.38 7.41 15.51
N LEU A 388 -4.65 7.38 14.21
CA LEU A 388 -3.99 8.27 13.23
C LEU A 388 -4.22 9.74 13.56
N LYS A 389 -5.45 10.13 13.92
CA LYS A 389 -5.76 11.50 14.38
C LYS A 389 -4.97 11.90 15.62
N LYS A 390 -4.82 10.97 16.57
CA LYS A 390 -4.03 11.21 17.78
C LYS A 390 -2.56 11.45 17.46
N ILE A 391 -1.96 10.64 16.58
CA ILE A 391 -0.57 10.81 16.14
C ILE A 391 -0.41 12.20 15.51
N ALA A 392 -1.16 12.50 14.45
CA ALA A 392 -1.03 13.76 13.71
C ALA A 392 -1.18 15.00 14.61
N SER A 393 -2.13 14.96 15.54
CA SER A 393 -2.35 16.05 16.51
C SER A 393 -1.18 16.24 17.47
N LYS A 394 -0.57 15.15 17.96
CA LYS A 394 0.53 15.22 18.94
C LYS A 394 1.88 15.51 18.28
N SER A 395 2.04 15.17 17.00
CA SER A 395 3.28 15.33 16.25
C SER A 395 3.31 16.56 15.36
N ALA A 396 2.42 17.54 15.59
CA ALA A 396 2.27 18.76 14.80
C ALA A 396 2.16 18.56 13.28
N GLY A 397 1.61 17.42 12.85
CA GLY A 397 1.49 17.06 11.43
C GLY A 397 0.05 16.94 10.95
N ARG A 398 -0.08 16.38 9.74
CA ARG A 398 -1.35 16.31 9.01
C ARG A 398 -1.67 14.87 8.63
N ILE A 399 -2.93 14.65 8.25
CA ILE A 399 -3.35 13.39 7.64
C ILE A 399 -3.75 13.65 6.19
N VAL A 400 -3.16 12.86 5.29
CA VAL A 400 -3.53 12.83 3.89
C VAL A 400 -4.06 11.44 3.55
N TRP A 401 -5.29 11.40 3.04
CA TRP A 401 -5.97 10.14 2.71
C TRP A 401 -5.66 9.73 1.27
N ILE A 402 -5.08 8.54 1.10
CA ILE A 402 -4.68 8.00 -0.20
C ILE A 402 -5.51 6.75 -0.52
N ARG A 403 -6.54 6.93 -1.35
CA ARG A 403 -7.45 5.85 -1.77
C ARG A 403 -7.31 5.51 -3.24
N THR A 404 -6.66 6.37 -4.01
CA THR A 404 -6.51 6.24 -5.46
C THR A 404 -5.10 6.59 -5.91
N ILE A 405 -4.69 6.05 -7.06
CA ILE A 405 -3.38 6.33 -7.66
C ILE A 405 -3.20 7.83 -7.97
N LYS A 406 -4.29 8.52 -8.34
CA LYS A 406 -4.28 9.96 -8.55
C LYS A 406 -3.92 10.72 -7.26
N GLN A 407 -4.51 10.34 -6.13
CA GLN A 407 -4.19 10.93 -4.83
C GLN A 407 -2.75 10.59 -4.40
N ALA A 408 -2.32 9.34 -4.60
CA ALA A 408 -0.95 8.91 -4.34
C ALA A 408 0.08 9.81 -5.06
N GLY A 409 -0.23 10.22 -6.29
CA GLY A 409 0.63 11.09 -7.08
C GLY A 409 0.76 12.54 -6.63
N LYS A 410 -0.02 13.02 -5.65
CA LYS A 410 0.06 14.43 -5.19
C LYS A 410 0.13 14.57 -3.66
N ALA A 411 -0.46 13.64 -2.91
CA ALA A 411 -0.67 13.71 -1.48
C ALA A 411 0.61 13.91 -0.65
N MET A 412 1.56 12.99 -0.79
CA MET A 412 2.81 13.03 -0.03
C MET A 412 3.70 14.21 -0.45
N LEU A 413 3.67 14.55 -1.75
CA LEU A 413 4.42 15.68 -2.29
C LEU A 413 3.92 17.02 -1.76
N ALA A 414 2.60 17.24 -1.78
CA ALA A 414 2.00 18.46 -1.26
C ALA A 414 2.32 18.68 0.23
N GLU A 415 2.40 17.60 1.00
CA GLU A 415 2.77 17.68 2.42
C GLU A 415 4.21 18.14 2.61
N ILE A 416 5.15 17.57 1.85
CA ILE A 416 6.57 17.95 1.90
C ILE A 416 6.75 19.40 1.46
N GLN A 417 6.06 19.82 0.39
CA GLN A 417 6.08 21.20 -0.07
C GLN A 417 5.55 22.18 0.98
N THR A 418 4.48 21.81 1.68
CA THR A 418 3.89 22.67 2.70
C THR A 418 4.81 22.82 3.90
N GLY A 419 5.45 21.74 4.34
CA GLY A 419 6.45 21.78 5.40
C GLY A 419 7.68 22.59 5.04
N ALA A 420 8.21 22.39 3.84
CA ALA A 420 9.43 23.05 3.39
C ALA A 420 9.31 24.56 3.15
N ARG A 421 8.09 25.12 3.22
CA ARG A 421 7.82 26.56 3.21
C ARG A 421 7.72 27.20 4.60
N ARG A 422 7.53 26.40 5.66
CA ARG A 422 7.60 26.87 7.05
C ARG A 422 9.05 27.12 7.41
#